data_AF-A0A7S3U340-F1
#
_entry.id   AF-A0A7S3U340-F1
#
_cell.length_a   1.000
_cell.length_b   1.000
_cell.length_c   1.000
_cell.angle_alpha   90.00
_cell.angle_beta   90.00
_cell.angle_gamma   90.00
#
_symmetry.space_group_name_H-M   'P 1'
#
loop_
_entity.id
_entity.type
_entity.pdbx_description
1 polymer ?
#
loop_
_entity_poly.entity_id
_entity_poly.type
_entity_poly.pdbx_seq_one_letter_code
_entity_poly.pdbx_strand_id
1 'polypeptide(L)'
;SSHAASTPGRRVNPPYAGMSQVLVKAPSGGGDVPPFFEGTEKRIEVDFHGTGDLRKIPRSDWEDVVRLSSTQILNEMRGEHQLSYLLSESSLIVYPRKAILKTCGRTVPICSVWKIHELGRKIGLEPEWLCYSRKDFLNPSE
;
A
#
# COMPACT_ATOMS: atom_id res chain seq x y z
N SER A 1 -42.33 13.03 39.96
CA SER A 1 -42.13 11.66 39.45
C SER A 1 -42.11 11.68 37.94
N SER A 2 -40.93 11.53 37.33
CA SER A 2 -40.79 11.14 35.91
C SER A 2 -39.33 10.71 35.69
N HIS A 3 -39.13 9.39 35.63
CA HIS A 3 -37.87 8.75 35.25
C HIS A 3 -37.66 8.91 33.74
N ALA A 4 -36.44 9.28 33.31
CA ALA A 4 -35.95 9.05 31.97
C ALA A 4 -34.80 8.04 32.05
N ALA A 5 -35.01 6.85 31.50
CA ALA A 5 -34.03 5.78 31.43
C ALA A 5 -33.05 6.01 30.27
N SER A 6 -31.74 6.01 30.54
CA SER A 6 -30.68 6.07 29.55
C SER A 6 -30.24 4.66 29.13
N THR A 7 -30.35 4.34 27.85
CA THR A 7 -29.82 3.11 27.23
C THR A 7 -28.27 3.16 27.16
N PRO A 8 -27.53 2.09 27.53
CA PRO A 8 -26.08 2.07 27.37
C PRO A 8 -25.69 1.70 25.93
N GLY A 9 -24.90 2.57 25.30
CA GLY A 9 -24.31 2.35 23.97
C GLY A 9 -23.36 1.15 23.94
N ARG A 10 -23.51 0.34 22.89
CA ARG A 10 -22.71 -0.86 22.60
C ARG A 10 -21.26 -0.48 22.30
N ARG A 11 -20.31 -0.93 23.12
CA ARG A 11 -18.87 -0.77 22.89
C ARG A 11 -18.45 -1.74 21.78
N VAL A 12 -18.01 -1.21 20.63
CA VAL A 12 -17.35 -1.97 19.55
C VAL A 12 -15.84 -1.98 19.82
N ASN A 13 -15.25 -3.16 19.99
CA ASN A 13 -13.80 -3.33 20.10
C ASN A 13 -13.19 -3.34 18.69
N PRO A 14 -12.12 -2.57 18.41
CA PRO A 14 -11.40 -2.66 17.15
C PRO A 14 -10.60 -3.98 17.08
N PRO A 15 -10.50 -4.63 15.90
CA PRO A 15 -10.02 -6.00 15.74
C PRO A 15 -8.49 -6.20 15.81
N TYR A 16 -7.72 -5.23 16.32
CA TYR A 16 -6.25 -5.25 16.25
C TYR A 16 -5.55 -5.14 17.62
N ALA A 17 -6.17 -5.65 18.68
CA ALA A 17 -5.48 -5.86 19.95
C ALA A 17 -4.60 -7.11 19.85
N GLY A 18 -3.33 -6.97 19.42
CA GLY A 18 -2.40 -8.10 19.47
C GLY A 18 -1.10 -8.02 18.67
N MET A 19 -0.83 -6.97 17.90
CA MET A 19 0.47 -6.85 17.22
C MET A 19 1.50 -6.18 18.13
N SER A 20 2.20 -6.98 18.91
CA SER A 20 3.39 -6.58 19.65
C SER A 20 4.46 -6.09 18.67
N GLN A 21 4.66 -4.77 18.58
CA GLN A 21 5.78 -4.21 17.84
C GLN A 21 7.09 -4.53 18.59
N VAL A 22 8.05 -5.11 17.89
CA VAL A 22 9.43 -5.24 18.40
C VAL A 22 10.02 -3.84 18.45
N LEU A 23 10.03 -3.24 19.64
CA LEU A 23 10.74 -1.99 19.92
C LEU A 23 12.23 -2.30 20.03
N VAL A 24 13.01 -1.95 19.01
CA VAL A 24 14.48 -2.01 19.09
C VAL A 24 14.94 -0.92 20.05
N LYS A 25 15.47 -1.31 21.22
CA LYS A 25 16.01 -0.39 22.23
C LYS A 25 17.32 0.20 21.70
N ALA A 26 17.37 1.51 21.52
CA ALA A 26 18.58 2.21 21.12
C ALA A 26 19.70 2.07 22.20
N PRO A 27 20.98 1.96 21.80
CA PRO A 27 22.09 1.96 22.74
C PRO A 27 22.21 3.34 23.40
N SER A 28 22.41 3.34 24.71
CA SER A 28 22.65 4.55 25.51
C SER A 28 24.11 4.99 25.36
N GLY A 29 24.38 5.97 24.50
CA GLY A 29 25.68 6.62 24.36
C GLY A 29 25.58 7.77 23.35
N GLY A 30 26.03 8.97 23.74
CA GLY A 30 25.82 10.21 22.97
C GLY A 30 26.53 10.28 21.62
N GLY A 31 25.93 11.04 20.70
CA GLY A 31 26.43 11.36 19.36
C GLY A 31 25.54 10.78 18.26
N ASP A 32 24.77 11.67 17.62
CA ASP A 32 23.87 11.44 16.49
C ASP A 32 22.66 10.52 16.75
N VAL A 33 21.51 11.14 17.07
CA VAL A 33 20.21 10.51 16.92
C VAL A 33 20.06 10.21 15.42
N PRO A 34 19.94 8.93 14.98
CA PRO A 34 19.64 8.66 13.59
C PRO A 34 18.34 9.38 13.24
N PRO A 35 18.26 10.05 12.08
CA PRO A 35 17.05 10.78 11.70
C PRO A 35 15.85 9.86 11.85
N PHE A 36 14.84 10.31 12.60
CA PHE A 36 13.61 9.56 12.80
C PHE A 36 12.99 9.28 11.43
N PHE A 37 13.13 8.05 10.95
CA PHE A 37 12.55 7.61 9.70
C PHE A 37 11.22 6.95 9.99
N GLU A 38 10.18 7.78 10.05
CA GLU A 38 8.82 7.27 9.99
C GLU A 38 8.43 7.05 8.53
N GLY A 39 8.82 5.90 7.99
CA GLY A 39 8.38 5.49 6.66
C GLY A 39 6.89 5.20 6.67
N THR A 40 6.03 6.23 6.63
CA THR A 40 4.58 6.05 6.56
C THR A 40 4.23 5.25 5.32
N GLU A 41 3.92 3.98 5.51
CA GLU A 41 3.52 3.07 4.46
C GLU A 41 2.21 3.58 3.84
N LYS A 42 2.24 3.75 2.52
CA LYS A 42 1.07 4.03 1.69
C LYS A 42 0.78 2.80 0.86
N ARG A 43 -0.50 2.50 0.68
CA ARG A 43 -0.96 1.38 -0.12
C ARG A 43 -2.00 1.86 -1.10
N ILE A 44 -1.75 1.62 -2.37
CA ILE A 44 -2.70 1.83 -3.44
C ILE A 44 -3.17 0.48 -3.93
N GLU A 45 -4.48 0.35 -4.11
CA GLU A 45 -5.10 -0.78 -4.76
C GLU A 45 -5.97 -0.32 -5.91
N VAL A 46 -5.81 -0.96 -7.06
CA VAL A 46 -6.68 -0.79 -8.21
C VAL A 46 -7.27 -2.14 -8.56
N ASP A 47 -8.58 -2.28 -8.42
CA ASP A 47 -9.34 -3.44 -8.85
C ASP A 47 -10.04 -3.13 -10.18
N PHE A 48 -10.16 -4.16 -11.01
CA PHE A 48 -10.71 -4.09 -12.36
C PHE A 48 -11.76 -5.16 -12.59
N HIS A 49 -12.65 -4.91 -13.54
CA HIS A 49 -13.52 -5.93 -14.13
C HIS A 49 -13.25 -6.07 -15.64
N GLY A 50 -13.65 -7.21 -16.23
CA GLY A 50 -13.40 -7.54 -17.64
C GLY A 50 -12.63 -8.84 -17.84
N THR A 51 -12.18 -9.09 -19.07
CA THR A 51 -11.57 -10.37 -19.49
C THR A 51 -10.05 -10.35 -19.61
N GLY A 52 -9.42 -9.18 -19.41
CA GLY A 52 -7.97 -9.05 -19.41
C GLY A 52 -7.29 -9.72 -18.22
N ASP A 53 -5.98 -9.90 -18.33
CA ASP A 53 -5.12 -10.42 -17.26
C ASP A 53 -3.89 -9.53 -17.13
N LEU A 54 -3.84 -8.72 -16.08
CA LEU A 54 -2.74 -7.79 -15.82
C LEU A 54 -1.37 -8.49 -15.74
N ARG A 55 -1.34 -9.79 -15.39
CA ARG A 55 -0.09 -10.56 -15.30
C ARG A 55 0.53 -10.86 -16.66
N LYS A 56 -0.23 -10.69 -17.75
CA LYS A 56 0.25 -10.82 -19.13
C LYS A 56 0.91 -9.55 -19.67
N ILE A 57 0.82 -8.44 -18.94
CA ILE A 57 1.50 -7.20 -19.29
C ILE A 57 3.03 -7.41 -19.18
N PRO A 58 3.82 -6.95 -20.18
CA PRO A 58 5.28 -7.02 -20.14
C PRO A 58 5.87 -6.38 -18.88
N ARG A 59 6.97 -6.95 -18.37
CA ARG A 59 7.72 -6.40 -17.22
C ARG A 59 8.12 -4.93 -17.44
N SER A 60 8.48 -4.55 -18.67
CA SER A 60 8.88 -3.17 -19.02
C SER A 60 7.79 -2.14 -18.76
N ASP A 61 6.51 -2.50 -18.92
CA ASP A 61 5.40 -1.62 -18.59
C ASP A 61 5.24 -1.46 -17.07
N TRP A 62 5.52 -2.52 -16.29
CA TRP A 62 5.56 -2.43 -14.83
C TRP A 62 6.76 -1.61 -14.35
N GLU A 63 7.90 -1.67 -15.04
CA GLU A 63 9.02 -0.77 -14.77
C GLU A 63 8.63 0.70 -14.96
N ASP A 64 7.85 1.04 -15.98
CA ASP A 64 7.30 2.40 -16.15
C ASP A 64 6.44 2.82 -14.96
N VAL A 65 5.54 1.94 -14.51
CA VAL A 65 4.67 2.21 -13.34
C VAL A 65 5.51 2.50 -12.10
N VAL A 66 6.53 1.68 -11.85
CA VAL A 66 7.41 1.74 -10.68
C VAL A 66 8.33 2.96 -10.74
N ARG A 67 8.82 3.33 -11.94
CA ARG A 67 9.61 4.56 -12.16
C ARG A 67 8.83 5.82 -11.78
N LEU A 68 7.53 5.86 -12.05
CA LEU A 68 6.65 6.97 -11.65
C LEU A 68 6.50 7.10 -10.12
N SER A 69 6.87 6.07 -9.36
CA SER A 69 6.95 6.10 -7.90
C SER A 69 8.35 6.44 -7.37
N SER A 70 9.30 6.81 -8.24
CA SER A 70 10.72 7.03 -7.88
C SER A 70 11.39 5.79 -7.27
N THR A 71 11.01 4.60 -7.73
CA THR A 71 11.58 3.32 -7.29
C THR A 71 12.02 2.48 -8.49
N GLN A 72 12.66 1.34 -8.23
CA GLN A 72 13.07 0.38 -9.26
C GLN A 72 12.76 -1.06 -8.83
N ILE A 73 12.55 -1.94 -9.81
CA ILE A 73 12.36 -3.36 -9.58
C ILE A 73 13.70 -4.01 -9.26
N LEU A 74 13.85 -4.54 -8.05
CA LEU A 74 15.02 -5.32 -7.64
C LEU A 74 14.87 -6.80 -7.99
N ASN A 75 13.66 -7.34 -7.85
CA ASN A 75 13.38 -8.74 -8.12
C ASN A 75 11.93 -8.94 -8.59
N GLU A 76 11.69 -10.01 -9.34
CA GLU A 76 10.37 -10.47 -9.78
C GLU A 76 10.19 -11.95 -9.37
N MET A 77 9.03 -12.25 -8.79
CA MET A 77 8.58 -13.62 -8.55
C MET A 77 7.27 -13.86 -9.28
N ARG A 78 7.22 -14.93 -10.07
CA ARG A 78 6.01 -15.37 -10.79
C ARG A 78 5.38 -16.54 -10.05
N GLY A 79 4.17 -16.35 -9.55
CA GLY A 79 3.34 -17.40 -8.98
C GLY A 79 2.17 -17.76 -9.90
N GLU A 80 1.47 -18.83 -9.56
CA GLU A 80 0.26 -19.29 -10.27
C GLU A 80 -0.85 -18.22 -10.27
N HIS A 81 -0.99 -17.49 -9.17
CA HIS A 81 -2.08 -16.53 -8.95
C HIS A 81 -1.66 -15.07 -9.10
N GLN A 82 -0.36 -14.76 -8.96
CA GLN A 82 0.13 -13.38 -8.97
C GLN A 82 1.56 -13.23 -9.49
N LEU A 83 1.91 -12.00 -9.88
CA LEU A 83 3.28 -11.53 -9.97
C LEU A 83 3.60 -10.67 -8.75
N SER A 84 4.79 -10.86 -8.18
CA SER A 84 5.28 -10.07 -7.05
C SER A 84 6.59 -9.40 -7.44
N TYR A 85 6.67 -8.10 -7.25
CA TYR A 85 7.84 -7.28 -7.49
C TYR A 85 8.38 -6.75 -6.17
N LEU A 86 9.63 -7.08 -5.88
CA LEU A 86 10.39 -6.43 -4.82
C LEU A 86 10.98 -5.14 -5.37
N LEU A 87 10.73 -4.02 -4.71
CA LEU A 87 11.25 -2.72 -5.10
C LEU A 87 12.24 -2.24 -4.03
N SER A 88 13.09 -1.27 -4.38
CA SER A 88 14.15 -0.77 -3.47
C SER A 88 13.67 -0.39 -2.09
N GLU A 89 12.46 0.16 -1.99
CA GLU A 89 11.86 0.67 -0.76
C GLU A 89 10.34 0.38 -0.72
N SER A 90 9.88 -0.64 -1.45
CA SER A 90 8.46 -0.81 -1.79
C SER A 90 8.14 -2.22 -2.28
N SER A 91 6.87 -2.49 -2.55
CA SER A 91 6.46 -3.69 -3.28
C SER A 91 5.29 -3.44 -4.22
N LEU A 92 5.23 -4.22 -5.28
CA LEU A 92 4.08 -4.26 -6.20
C LEU A 92 3.63 -5.71 -6.35
N ILE A 93 2.33 -5.95 -6.17
CA ILE A 93 1.71 -7.27 -6.37
C ILE A 93 0.62 -7.14 -7.44
N VAL A 94 0.64 -8.02 -8.44
CA VAL A 94 -0.25 -8.01 -9.60
C VAL A 94 -0.99 -9.34 -9.71
N TYR A 95 -2.31 -9.28 -9.61
CA TYR A 95 -3.27 -10.35 -9.88
C TYR A 95 -3.93 -10.13 -11.25
N PRO A 96 -4.71 -11.07 -11.80
CA PRO A 96 -5.36 -10.87 -13.11
C PRO A 96 -6.13 -9.55 -13.24
N ARG A 97 -6.78 -9.13 -12.14
CA ARG A 97 -7.72 -8.01 -12.10
C ARG A 97 -7.46 -7.05 -10.93
N LYS A 98 -6.28 -7.12 -10.30
CA LYS A 98 -5.92 -6.27 -9.16
C LYS A 98 -4.44 -5.93 -9.20
N ALA A 99 -4.10 -4.68 -8.97
CA ALA A 99 -2.73 -4.25 -8.71
C ALA A 99 -2.65 -3.59 -7.32
N ILE A 100 -1.69 -3.99 -6.51
CA ILE A 100 -1.43 -3.45 -5.18
C ILE A 100 -0.01 -2.88 -5.17
N LEU A 101 0.10 -1.56 -5.06
CA LEU A 101 1.36 -0.85 -4.95
C LEU A 101 1.52 -0.34 -3.51
N LYS A 102 2.51 -0.87 -2.80
CA LYS A 102 2.90 -0.40 -1.48
C LYS A 102 4.14 0.47 -1.60
N THR A 103 4.07 1.68 -1.08
CA THR A 103 5.22 2.59 -1.02
C THR A 103 5.56 3.04 0.39
N CYS A 104 6.84 3.36 0.63
CA CYS A 104 7.28 4.06 1.83
C CYS A 104 7.78 5.48 1.43
N GLY A 105 7.78 6.43 2.38
CA GLY A 105 8.30 7.79 2.14
C GLY A 105 7.27 8.83 1.70
N ARG A 106 7.73 9.94 1.09
CA ARG A 106 6.95 11.19 0.89
C ARG A 106 6.12 11.24 -0.40
N THR A 107 6.44 10.42 -1.40
CA THR A 107 5.82 10.53 -2.74
C THR A 107 4.45 9.86 -2.77
N VAL A 108 3.45 10.57 -3.31
CA VAL A 108 2.14 10.01 -3.64
C VAL A 108 2.19 9.50 -5.08
N PRO A 109 2.04 8.19 -5.32
CA PRO A 109 2.16 7.61 -6.66
C PRO A 109 0.93 7.83 -7.53
N ILE A 110 0.33 9.03 -7.52
CA ILE A 110 -0.88 9.29 -8.30
C ILE A 110 -0.63 8.98 -9.78
N CYS A 111 0.53 9.36 -10.32
CA CYS A 111 0.97 9.05 -11.69
C CYS A 111 1.04 7.54 -11.96
N SER A 112 1.50 6.74 -10.99
CA SER A 112 1.51 5.28 -11.11
C SER A 112 0.09 4.71 -11.21
N VAL A 113 -0.89 5.29 -10.51
CA VAL A 113 -2.31 4.89 -10.64
C VAL A 113 -2.82 5.12 -12.06
N TRP A 114 -2.55 6.29 -12.64
CA TRP A 114 -2.94 6.59 -14.02
C TRP A 114 -2.35 5.60 -15.01
N LYS A 115 -1.05 5.28 -14.89
CA LYS A 115 -0.40 4.30 -15.75
C LYS A 115 -0.98 2.89 -15.58
N ILE A 116 -1.26 2.46 -14.34
CA ILE A 116 -1.92 1.16 -14.07
C ILE A 116 -3.29 1.10 -14.76
N HIS A 117 -4.06 2.18 -14.69
CA HIS A 117 -5.35 2.31 -15.35
C HIS A 117 -5.21 2.22 -16.88
N GLU A 118 -4.25 2.94 -17.49
CA GLU A 118 -3.97 2.85 -18.93
C GLU A 118 -3.62 1.44 -19.38
N LEU A 119 -2.80 0.73 -18.59
CA LEU A 119 -2.41 -0.65 -18.87
C LEU A 119 -3.60 -1.60 -18.81
N GLY A 120 -4.49 -1.44 -17.82
CA GLY A 120 -5.74 -2.20 -17.74
C GLY A 120 -6.63 -2.01 -18.98
N ARG A 121 -6.84 -0.75 -19.39
CA ARG A 121 -7.68 -0.44 -20.56
C ARG A 121 -7.16 -1.05 -21.86
N LYS A 122 -5.83 -1.10 -22.04
CA LYS A 122 -5.19 -1.74 -23.22
C LYS A 122 -5.50 -3.22 -23.35
N ILE A 123 -5.86 -3.89 -22.25
CA ILE A 123 -6.15 -5.33 -22.22
C ILE A 123 -7.64 -5.63 -21.95
N GLY A 124 -8.52 -4.65 -22.17
CA GLY A 124 -9.97 -4.82 -22.01
C GLY A 124 -10.42 -4.93 -20.56
N LEU A 125 -9.69 -4.31 -19.64
CA LEU A 125 -10.10 -4.12 -18.25
C LEU A 125 -10.58 -2.69 -18.03
N GLU A 126 -11.65 -2.55 -17.26
CA GLU A 126 -12.17 -1.27 -16.79
C GLU A 126 -12.05 -1.19 -15.27
N PRO A 127 -11.73 -0.01 -14.69
CA PRO A 127 -11.56 0.15 -13.26
C PRO A 127 -12.87 -0.08 -12.52
N GLU A 128 -12.83 -0.91 -11.49
CA GLU A 128 -13.98 -1.21 -10.61
C GLU A 128 -13.85 -0.46 -9.28
N TRP A 129 -12.65 -0.42 -8.71
CA TRP A 129 -12.40 0.21 -7.43
C TRP A 129 -10.97 0.72 -7.30
N LEU A 130 -10.82 1.84 -6.60
CA LEU A 130 -9.55 2.44 -6.24
C LEU A 130 -9.54 2.72 -4.74
N CYS A 131 -8.52 2.25 -4.05
CA CYS A 131 -8.29 2.59 -2.66
C CYS A 131 -6.88 3.06 -2.42
N TYR A 132 -6.80 4.11 -1.63
CA TYR A 132 -5.56 4.61 -1.06
C TYR A 132 -5.69 4.55 0.45
N SER A 133 -4.79 3.81 1.10
CA SER A 133 -4.66 3.79 2.55
C SER A 133 -3.26 4.18 2.96
N ARG A 134 -3.15 4.78 4.14
CA ARG A 134 -1.89 5.19 4.77
C ARG A 134 -1.99 4.86 6.25
N LYS A 135 -0.89 4.39 6.85
CA LYS A 135 -0.85 4.23 8.30
C LYS A 135 -0.78 5.62 8.95
N ASP A 136 -1.46 5.82 10.08
CA ASP A 136 -1.37 7.07 10.83
C ASP A 136 0.05 7.27 11.37
N PHE A 137 0.47 8.53 11.46
CA PHE A 137 1.78 8.88 11.99
C PHE A 137 1.90 8.43 13.45
N LEU A 138 3.03 7.84 13.81
CA LEU A 138 3.46 7.61 15.19
C LEU A 138 3.69 8.95 15.91
N ASN A 139 4.01 10.02 15.16
CA ASN A 139 4.00 11.39 15.64
C ASN A 139 3.44 12.37 14.58
N PRO A 140 2.14 12.74 14.63
CA PRO A 140 1.53 13.66 13.65
C PRO A 140 2.02 15.12 13.71
N SER A 141 2.81 15.48 14.73
CA SER A 141 3.20 16.85 15.06
C SER A 141 4.63 17.25 14.66
N GLU A 142 5.39 16.35 14.02
CA GLU A 142 6.67 16.68 13.36
C GLU A 142 6.57 16.70 11.83
#